data_AF-B9HX64-F1
#
_entry.id   AF-B9HX64-F1
#
_cell.length_a   1.000
_cell.length_b   1.000
_cell.length_c   1.000
_cell.angle_alpha   90.00
_cell.angle_beta   90.00
_cell.angle_gamma   90.00
#
_symmetry.space_group_name_H-M   'P 1'
#
loop_
_entity.id
_entity.type
_entity.pdbx_description
1 polymer ?
#
loop_
_entity_poly.entity_id
_entity_poly.type
_entity_poly.pdbx_seq_one_letter_code
_entity_poly.pdbx_strand_id
1 'polypeptide(L)'
;MAEFIEHNLQGVDSAILAVPVALAKGIGWEDLARMVKDEKKAGNPIAGLIDKLHFEKNCMALLIAIISMKWMMMKRHFQCISSSHANAQRWYELKKKQECKQEKTFTAHKKAFKAAEKKIHLQLSQEKSVATISHMHKVHWLEKFNWFIGTWNYLVISRRDAQQNEMTVKRYMSKGDLEVCPCRSGASSTVIKNHRPEQPVPPLTLNQGEYLTDEGEVWQSGRGEFGWLYWLGAL
;
A
#
# COMPACT_ATOMS: atom_id res chain seq x y z
N MET A 1 22.42 17.41 -30.65
CA MET A 1 23.43 16.34 -30.89
C MET A 1 23.96 16.34 -32.31
N ALA A 2 23.12 16.19 -33.33
CA ALA A 2 23.56 16.23 -34.72
C ALA A 2 23.76 17.67 -35.25
N GLU A 3 23.04 18.65 -34.69
CA GLU A 3 23.29 20.10 -34.87
C GLU A 3 24.76 20.51 -34.63
N PHE A 4 25.46 19.86 -33.68
CA PHE A 4 26.87 20.17 -33.40
C PHE A 4 27.83 19.70 -34.50
N ILE A 5 27.43 18.65 -35.24
CA ILE A 5 28.15 18.14 -36.40
C ILE A 5 27.93 19.11 -37.56
N GLU A 6 26.69 19.60 -37.73
CA GLU A 6 26.31 20.57 -38.76
C GLU A 6 27.05 21.90 -38.62
N HIS A 7 27.28 22.38 -37.40
CA HIS A 7 28.04 23.62 -37.18
C HIS A 7 29.55 23.48 -37.44
N ASN A 8 30.11 22.27 -37.41
CA ASN A 8 31.55 22.02 -37.57
C ASN A 8 31.86 21.08 -38.75
N LEU A 9 30.99 21.07 -39.77
CA LEU A 9 31.08 20.13 -40.91
C LEU A 9 32.44 20.16 -41.59
N GLN A 10 32.97 21.35 -41.89
CA GLN A 10 34.22 21.51 -42.63
C GLN A 10 35.42 20.89 -41.90
N GLY A 11 35.51 21.09 -40.58
CA GLY A 11 36.59 20.51 -39.77
C GLY A 11 36.44 19.00 -39.59
N VAL A 12 35.21 18.54 -39.41
CA VAL A 12 34.89 17.11 -39.26
C VAL A 12 35.13 16.33 -40.56
N ASP A 13 34.68 16.83 -41.71
CA ASP A 13 34.92 16.20 -43.02
C ASP A 13 36.41 16.17 -43.37
N SER A 14 37.13 17.25 -43.09
CA SER A 14 38.58 17.28 -43.31
C SER A 14 39.31 16.23 -42.47
N ALA A 15 38.90 16.05 -41.21
CA ALA A 15 39.45 15.00 -40.35
C ALA A 15 39.06 13.58 -40.84
N ILE A 16 37.81 13.39 -41.26
CA ILE A 16 37.30 12.12 -41.79
C ILE A 16 38.04 11.71 -43.07
N LEU A 17 38.36 12.67 -43.95
CA LEU A 17 39.10 12.42 -45.21
C LEU A 17 40.61 12.26 -45.00
N ALA A 18 41.21 12.98 -44.04
CA ALA A 18 42.65 12.92 -43.81
C ALA A 18 43.14 11.52 -43.42
N VAL A 19 42.34 10.77 -42.66
CA VAL A 19 42.73 9.44 -42.18
C VAL A 19 42.80 8.38 -43.30
N PRO A 20 41.77 8.18 -44.15
CA PRO A 20 41.87 7.33 -45.33
C PRO A 20 43.00 7.72 -46.27
N VAL A 21 43.24 9.02 -46.47
CA VAL A 21 44.34 9.52 -47.32
C VAL A 21 45.71 9.14 -46.74
N ALA A 22 45.89 9.23 -45.42
CA ALA A 22 47.13 8.83 -44.77
C ALA A 22 47.35 7.31 -44.82
N LEU A 23 46.28 6.51 -44.68
CA LEU A 23 46.34 5.06 -44.83
C LEU A 23 46.65 4.64 -46.26
N ALA A 24 46.08 5.33 -47.25
CA ALA A 24 46.37 5.10 -48.67
C ALA A 24 47.82 5.40 -49.04
N LYS A 25 48.49 6.29 -48.28
CA LYS A 25 49.94 6.56 -48.40
C LYS A 25 50.81 5.48 -47.75
N GLY A 26 50.22 4.41 -47.19
CA GLY A 26 50.94 3.32 -46.54
C GLY A 26 51.42 3.66 -45.13
N ILE A 27 50.93 4.75 -44.53
CA ILE A 27 51.29 5.12 -43.15
C ILE A 27 50.57 4.16 -42.20
N GLY A 28 51.35 3.45 -41.38
CA GLY A 28 50.82 2.57 -40.36
C GLY A 28 50.02 3.33 -39.31
N TRP A 29 49.06 2.66 -38.67
CA TRP A 29 48.18 3.28 -37.67
C TRP A 29 48.92 3.85 -36.45
N GLU A 30 50.03 3.22 -36.05
CA GLU A 30 50.89 3.70 -34.97
C GLU A 30 51.59 5.01 -35.35
N ASP A 31 52.10 5.10 -36.58
CA ASP A 31 52.74 6.29 -37.11
C ASP A 31 51.73 7.41 -37.32
N LEU A 32 50.52 7.08 -37.77
CA LEU A 32 49.42 8.04 -37.87
C LEU A 32 49.07 8.64 -36.50
N ALA A 33 49.03 7.82 -35.45
CA ALA A 33 48.77 8.30 -34.09
C ALA A 33 49.91 9.20 -33.56
N ARG A 34 51.17 8.95 -33.96
CA ARG A 34 52.31 9.83 -33.66
C ARG A 34 52.21 11.13 -34.45
N MET A 35 51.94 11.06 -35.75
CA MET A 35 51.75 12.24 -36.62
C MET A 35 50.64 13.15 -36.11
N VAL A 36 49.48 12.60 -35.73
CA VAL A 36 48.37 13.40 -35.17
C VAL A 36 48.78 14.09 -33.86
N LYS A 37 49.61 13.45 -33.01
CA LYS A 37 50.13 14.08 -31.79
C LYS A 37 51.11 15.22 -32.10
N ASP A 38 51.96 15.04 -33.11
CA ASP A 38 52.94 16.05 -33.50
C ASP A 38 52.26 17.24 -34.22
N GLU A 39 51.28 16.97 -35.09
CA GLU A 39 50.44 18.01 -35.70
C GLU A 39 49.59 18.77 -34.68
N LYS A 40 49.16 18.10 -33.60
CA LYS A 40 48.46 18.74 -32.49
C LYS A 40 49.37 19.69 -31.70
N LYS A 41 50.65 19.34 -31.52
CA LYS A 41 51.66 20.24 -30.93
C LYS A 41 52.02 21.39 -31.87
N ALA A 42 52.01 21.15 -33.17
CA ALA A 42 52.21 22.18 -34.20
C ALA A 42 51.02 23.15 -34.31
N GLY A 43 49.92 22.90 -33.61
CA GLY A 43 48.76 23.80 -33.56
C GLY A 43 47.79 23.65 -34.74
N ASN A 44 47.80 22.51 -35.44
CA ASN A 44 46.84 22.26 -36.52
C ASN A 44 45.40 22.18 -35.94
N PRO A 45 44.46 23.03 -36.39
CA PRO A 45 43.09 23.05 -35.88
C PRO A 45 42.35 21.73 -36.12
N ILE A 46 42.67 20.99 -37.18
CA ILE A 46 42.04 19.71 -37.53
C ILE A 46 42.56 18.60 -36.61
N ALA A 47 43.87 18.53 -36.39
CA ALA A 47 44.49 17.56 -35.47
C ALA A 47 44.05 17.80 -34.02
N GLY A 48 43.73 19.06 -33.66
CA GLY A 48 43.13 19.42 -32.38
C GLY A 48 41.76 18.78 -32.12
N LEU A 49 40.98 18.53 -33.17
CA LEU A 49 39.66 17.89 -33.10
C LEU A 49 39.76 16.37 -32.88
N ILE A 50 40.89 15.74 -33.17
CA ILE A 50 41.07 14.29 -33.04
C ILE A 50 41.53 13.96 -31.61
N ASP A 51 40.74 13.19 -30.87
CA ASP A 51 41.06 12.75 -29.50
C ASP A 51 41.60 11.31 -29.48
N LYS A 52 40.85 10.37 -30.08
CA LYS A 52 41.24 8.95 -30.13
C LYS A 52 40.91 8.33 -31.48
N LEU A 53 41.83 7.53 -32.00
CA LEU A 53 41.63 6.68 -33.17
C LEU A 53 41.33 5.27 -32.66
N HIS A 54 40.16 4.69 -33.01
CA HIS A 54 39.79 3.32 -32.64
C HIS A 54 39.92 2.40 -33.87
N PHE A 55 41.02 1.67 -33.89
CA PHE A 55 41.53 0.91 -35.03
C PHE A 55 40.64 -0.28 -35.42
N GLU A 56 40.12 -1.02 -34.43
CA GLU A 56 39.35 -2.26 -34.67
C GLU A 56 37.97 -2.03 -35.30
N LYS A 57 37.41 -0.82 -35.16
CA LYS A 57 36.04 -0.51 -35.57
C LYS A 57 35.97 0.50 -36.72
N ASN A 58 37.12 0.92 -37.25
CA ASN A 58 37.25 2.01 -38.21
C ASN A 58 36.48 3.28 -37.76
N CYS A 59 36.63 3.60 -36.48
CA CYS A 59 35.94 4.71 -35.83
C CYS A 59 36.96 5.68 -35.25
N MET A 60 36.71 6.97 -35.38
CA MET A 60 37.47 8.02 -34.69
C MET A 60 36.60 8.72 -33.66
N ALA A 61 37.16 8.98 -32.49
CA ALA A 61 36.57 9.88 -31.52
C ALA A 61 37.05 11.31 -31.82
N LEU A 62 36.15 12.14 -32.34
CA LEU A 62 36.38 13.57 -32.48
C LEU A 62 35.87 14.27 -31.22
N LEU A 63 36.66 15.21 -30.75
CA LEU A 63 36.29 16.14 -29.70
C LEU A 63 35.82 17.43 -30.39
N ILE A 64 34.52 17.69 -30.29
CA ILE A 64 33.90 18.85 -30.91
C ILE A 64 33.58 19.85 -29.80
N ALA A 65 34.14 21.05 -29.92
CA ALA A 65 33.86 22.16 -29.03
C ALA A 65 32.54 22.83 -29.42
N ILE A 66 31.67 23.06 -28.42
CA ILE A 66 30.41 23.78 -28.63
C ILE A 66 30.73 25.27 -28.60
N ILE A 67 30.45 25.98 -29.70
CA ILE A 67 30.78 27.41 -29.91
C ILE A 67 30.20 28.29 -28.78
N SER A 68 29.10 27.86 -28.15
CA SER A 68 28.44 28.60 -27.06
C SER A 68 29.08 28.43 -25.68
N MET A 69 29.81 27.35 -25.40
CA MET A 69 30.41 27.11 -24.08
C MET A 69 31.74 26.36 -24.22
N LYS A 70 32.85 27.11 -24.17
CA LYS A 70 34.23 26.60 -24.22
C LYS A 70 34.55 25.51 -23.16
N TRP A 71 33.72 25.42 -22.11
CA TRP A 71 33.88 24.50 -20.99
C TRP A 71 33.22 23.13 -21.20
N MET A 72 32.40 22.94 -22.25
CA MET A 72 31.71 21.68 -22.51
C MET A 72 32.25 21.04 -23.80
N MET A 73 33.23 20.16 -23.65
CA MET A 73 33.78 19.36 -24.74
C MET A 73 33.10 17.99 -24.78
N MET A 74 32.48 17.63 -25.90
CA MET A 74 31.84 16.33 -26.06
C MET A 74 32.67 15.42 -26.97
N LYS A 75 32.96 14.21 -26.49
CA LYS A 75 33.66 13.18 -27.27
C LYS A 75 32.66 12.39 -28.09
N ARG A 76 32.92 12.23 -29.38
CA ARG A 76 31.98 11.53 -30.26
C ARG A 76 32.67 10.62 -31.26
N HIS A 77 32.17 9.40 -31.34
CA HIS A 77 32.59 8.44 -32.34
C HIS A 77 31.96 8.73 -33.70
N PHE A 78 32.81 8.85 -34.72
CA PHE A 78 32.49 8.96 -36.13
C PHE A 78 33.08 7.77 -36.88
N GLN A 79 32.36 7.29 -37.88
CA GLN A 79 32.90 6.29 -38.81
C GLN A 79 33.69 7.01 -39.91
N CYS A 80 34.93 6.56 -40.18
CA CYS A 80 35.84 7.20 -41.14
C CYS A 80 35.42 7.02 -42.60
N ILE A 81 34.59 6.01 -42.89
CA ILE A 81 34.20 5.67 -44.27
C ILE A 81 33.02 6.53 -44.74
N SER A 82 32.25 7.11 -43.83
CA SER A 82 31.04 7.86 -44.15
C SER A 82 31.22 9.36 -43.94
N SER A 83 30.64 10.16 -44.83
CA SER A 83 30.59 11.63 -44.72
C SER A 83 30.02 12.11 -43.38
N SER A 84 30.43 13.31 -42.94
CA SER A 84 29.87 14.01 -41.78
C SER A 84 28.33 14.05 -41.80
N HIS A 85 27.71 14.31 -42.96
CA HIS A 85 26.27 14.38 -43.13
C HIS A 85 25.58 13.03 -42.92
N ALA A 86 26.14 11.95 -43.47
CA ALA A 86 25.61 10.60 -43.28
C ALA A 86 25.70 10.17 -41.81
N ASN A 87 26.81 10.52 -41.14
CA ASN A 87 26.98 10.32 -39.71
C ASN A 87 25.94 11.13 -38.90
N ALA A 88 25.71 12.40 -39.25
CA ALA A 88 24.71 13.26 -38.60
C ALA A 88 23.27 12.73 -38.77
N GLN A 89 22.90 12.33 -39.99
CA GLN A 89 21.59 11.74 -40.30
C GLN A 89 21.35 10.48 -39.48
N ARG A 90 22.34 9.58 -39.40
CA ARG A 90 22.25 8.37 -38.56
C ARG A 90 21.98 8.72 -37.10
N TRP A 91 22.57 9.79 -36.58
CA TRP A 91 22.32 10.24 -35.22
C TRP A 91 20.89 10.77 -35.01
N TYR A 92 20.33 11.50 -35.97
CA TYR A 92 18.92 11.90 -35.93
C TYR A 92 17.98 10.70 -35.96
N GLU A 93 18.24 9.72 -36.82
CA GLU A 93 17.44 8.50 -36.91
C GLU A 93 17.52 7.67 -35.63
N LEU A 94 18.73 7.55 -35.05
CA LEU A 94 18.93 6.89 -33.76
C LEU A 94 18.16 7.60 -32.66
N LYS A 95 18.25 8.93 -32.57
CA LYS A 95 17.49 9.73 -31.59
C LYS A 95 15.99 9.44 -31.69
N LYS A 96 15.42 9.54 -32.89
CA LYS A 96 13.99 9.28 -33.13
C LYS A 96 13.58 7.86 -32.77
N LYS A 97 14.43 6.86 -33.07
CA LYS A 97 14.19 5.46 -32.67
C LYS A 97 14.21 5.27 -31.16
N GLN A 98 15.13 5.92 -30.45
CA GLN A 98 15.21 5.83 -28.99
C GLN A 98 14.00 6.53 -28.34
N GLU A 99 13.60 7.69 -28.84
CA GLU A 99 12.40 8.40 -28.36
C GLU A 99 11.14 7.54 -28.53
N CYS A 100 10.94 6.91 -29.69
CA CYS A 100 9.82 5.99 -29.90
C CYS A 100 9.84 4.78 -28.94
N LYS A 101 11.02 4.22 -28.66
CA LYS A 101 11.18 3.13 -27.68
C LYS A 101 10.88 3.60 -26.26
N GLN A 102 11.33 4.79 -25.90
CA GLN A 102 11.08 5.40 -24.60
C GLN A 102 9.58 5.64 -24.39
N GLU A 103 8.88 6.18 -25.39
CA GLU A 103 7.45 6.42 -25.32
C GLU A 103 6.66 5.10 -25.19
N LYS A 104 7.00 4.07 -25.97
CA LYS A 104 6.40 2.73 -25.84
C LYS A 104 6.65 2.12 -24.46
N THR A 105 7.85 2.28 -23.91
CA THR A 105 8.19 1.78 -22.57
C THR A 105 7.42 2.54 -21.49
N PHE A 106 7.31 3.87 -21.62
CA PHE A 106 6.58 4.71 -20.68
C PHE A 106 5.08 4.42 -20.68
N THR A 107 4.47 4.24 -21.85
CA THR A 107 3.05 3.91 -21.95
C THR A 107 2.73 2.52 -21.38
N ALA A 108 3.59 1.52 -21.63
CA ALA A 108 3.49 0.21 -21.01
C ALA A 108 3.63 0.28 -19.48
N HIS A 109 4.64 1.03 -19.00
CA HIS A 109 4.86 1.25 -17.57
C HIS A 109 3.65 1.92 -16.90
N LYS A 110 3.10 2.97 -17.50
CA LYS A 110 1.91 3.68 -16.99
C LYS A 110 0.68 2.76 -16.89
N LYS A 111 0.50 1.84 -17.85
CA LYS A 111 -0.58 0.84 -17.80
C LYS A 111 -0.37 -0.18 -16.70
N ALA A 112 0.85 -0.71 -16.57
CA ALA A 112 1.20 -1.66 -15.51
C ALA A 112 1.04 -1.04 -14.10
N PHE A 113 1.48 0.21 -13.95
CA PHE A 113 1.36 0.95 -12.70
C PHE A 113 -0.11 1.16 -12.29
N LYS A 114 -0.96 1.63 -13.21
CA LYS A 114 -2.41 1.77 -12.94
C LYS A 114 -3.08 0.43 -12.61
N ALA A 115 -2.65 -0.67 -13.21
CA ALA A 115 -3.17 -2.00 -12.88
C ALA A 115 -2.75 -2.44 -11.47
N ALA A 116 -1.53 -2.12 -11.04
CA ALA A 116 -1.06 -2.36 -9.68
C ALA A 116 -1.82 -1.49 -8.66
N GLU A 117 -2.02 -0.20 -8.93
CA GLU A 117 -2.82 0.69 -8.06
C GLU A 117 -4.24 0.16 -7.84
N LYS A 118 -4.91 -0.28 -8.92
CA LYS A 118 -6.25 -0.86 -8.82
C LYS A 118 -6.27 -2.14 -7.98
N LYS A 119 -5.26 -3.00 -8.12
CA LYS A 119 -5.14 -4.22 -7.31
C LYS A 119 -4.94 -3.91 -5.83
N ILE A 120 -4.09 -2.93 -5.51
CA ILE A 120 -3.88 -2.46 -4.14
C ILE A 120 -5.19 -1.92 -3.55
N HIS A 121 -5.93 -1.10 -4.30
CA HIS A 121 -7.22 -0.58 -3.84
C HIS A 121 -8.26 -1.67 -3.59
N LEU A 122 -8.32 -2.69 -4.44
CA LEU A 122 -9.22 -3.85 -4.25
C LEU A 122 -8.84 -4.67 -3.01
N GLN A 123 -7.54 -4.91 -2.79
CA GLN A 123 -7.07 -5.61 -1.60
C GLN A 123 -7.41 -4.84 -0.32
N LEU A 124 -7.18 -3.52 -0.30
CA LEU A 124 -7.52 -2.66 0.83
C LEU A 124 -9.03 -2.62 1.13
N SER A 125 -9.90 -2.68 0.12
CA SER A 125 -11.35 -2.71 0.35
C SER A 125 -11.82 -4.07 0.90
N GLN A 126 -11.21 -5.17 0.43
CA GLN A 126 -11.49 -6.51 0.93
C GLN A 126 -10.99 -6.71 2.37
N GLU A 127 -9.82 -6.18 2.72
CA GLU A 127 -9.32 -6.22 4.10
C GLU A 127 -10.25 -5.49 5.07
N LYS A 128 -10.80 -4.34 4.66
CA LYS A 128 -11.77 -3.59 5.47
C LYS A 128 -13.07 -4.38 5.71
N SER A 129 -13.56 -5.10 4.71
CA SER A 129 -14.78 -5.91 4.88
C SER A 129 -14.54 -7.14 5.74
N VAL A 130 -13.39 -7.80 5.61
CA VAL A 130 -13.02 -8.97 6.44
C VAL A 130 -12.76 -8.56 7.90
N ALA A 131 -12.09 -7.43 8.15
CA ALA A 131 -11.85 -6.92 9.50
C ALA A 131 -13.15 -6.53 10.24
N THR A 132 -14.17 -6.07 9.50
CA THR A 132 -15.48 -5.73 10.07
C THR A 132 -16.29 -6.97 10.46
N ILE A 133 -16.14 -8.07 9.74
CA ILE A 133 -16.90 -9.32 9.97
C ILE A 133 -16.28 -10.17 11.10
N SER A 134 -14.96 -10.09 11.31
CA SER A 134 -14.26 -10.96 12.27
C SER A 134 -14.49 -10.61 13.75
N HIS A 135 -15.07 -9.46 14.07
CA HIS A 135 -15.44 -9.06 15.43
C HIS A 135 -16.93 -9.26 15.75
N MET A 136 -17.64 -10.16 15.05
CA MET A 136 -18.93 -10.65 15.56
C MET A 136 -18.66 -11.60 16.72
N HIS A 137 -18.79 -11.09 17.94
CA HIS A 137 -18.75 -11.90 19.15
C HIS A 137 -19.79 -13.04 19.06
N LYS A 138 -19.54 -14.18 19.72
CA LYS A 138 -20.53 -15.26 19.81
C LYS A 138 -21.69 -14.80 20.68
N VAL A 139 -22.83 -14.46 20.05
CA VAL A 139 -24.05 -14.01 20.74
C VAL A 139 -24.48 -15.05 21.78
N HIS A 140 -24.26 -14.73 23.05
CA HIS A 140 -24.74 -15.54 24.15
C HIS A 140 -26.25 -15.35 24.31
N TRP A 141 -26.97 -16.43 24.60
CA TRP A 141 -28.44 -16.41 24.71
C TRP A 141 -28.97 -15.40 25.74
N LEU A 142 -28.17 -15.11 26.77
CA LEU A 142 -28.45 -14.16 27.85
C LEU A 142 -28.47 -12.70 27.39
N GLU A 143 -27.84 -12.33 26.26
CA GLU A 143 -27.88 -10.97 25.71
C GLU A 143 -29.26 -10.54 25.23
N LYS A 144 -30.21 -11.47 25.13
CA LYS A 144 -31.62 -11.18 24.82
C LYS A 144 -32.38 -10.57 26.01
N PHE A 145 -31.83 -10.69 27.22
CA PHE A 145 -32.45 -10.28 28.48
C PHE A 145 -31.68 -9.11 29.12
N ASN A 146 -32.25 -8.48 30.15
CA ASN A 146 -31.48 -7.61 31.02
C ASN A 146 -30.74 -8.49 32.02
N TRP A 147 -29.42 -8.44 32.02
CA TRP A 147 -28.62 -9.30 32.89
C TRP A 147 -27.47 -8.51 33.50
N PHE A 148 -27.09 -8.91 34.71
CA PHE A 148 -25.87 -8.44 35.34
C PHE A 148 -25.27 -9.56 36.18
N ILE A 149 -23.97 -9.42 36.48
CA ILE A 149 -23.27 -10.30 37.40
C ILE A 149 -23.21 -9.59 38.74
N GLY A 150 -23.83 -10.19 39.75
CA GLY A 150 -23.83 -9.66 41.12
C GLY A 150 -22.46 -9.80 41.79
N THR A 151 -22.34 -9.19 42.97
CA THR A 151 -21.08 -9.12 43.74
C THR A 151 -20.46 -10.48 44.07
N TRP A 152 -21.29 -11.52 44.16
CA TRP A 152 -20.89 -12.90 44.44
C TRP A 152 -20.78 -13.78 43.19
N ASN A 153 -20.66 -13.16 42.01
CA ASN A 153 -20.57 -13.83 40.72
C ASN A 153 -21.80 -14.69 40.36
N TYR A 154 -22.98 -14.31 40.87
CA TYR A 154 -24.25 -14.88 40.48
C TYR A 154 -24.80 -14.12 39.29
N LEU A 155 -25.29 -14.84 38.29
CA LEU A 155 -25.92 -14.25 37.12
C LEU A 155 -27.39 -13.97 37.46
N VAL A 156 -27.76 -12.70 37.43
CA VAL A 156 -29.14 -12.26 37.67
C VAL A 156 -29.73 -11.83 36.33
N ILE A 157 -30.90 -12.37 35.99
CA ILE A 157 -31.55 -12.18 34.71
C ILE A 157 -32.95 -11.62 34.95
N SER A 158 -33.24 -10.46 34.37
CA SER A 158 -34.54 -9.80 34.37
C SER A 158 -35.08 -9.66 32.94
N ARG A 159 -36.41 -9.63 32.81
CA ARG A 159 -37.10 -9.52 31.52
C ARG A 159 -36.95 -8.12 30.92
N ARG A 160 -36.91 -8.03 29.59
CA ARG A 160 -37.10 -6.74 28.88
C ARG A 160 -38.56 -6.48 28.52
N ASP A 161 -39.35 -7.54 28.40
CA ASP A 161 -40.73 -7.51 27.92
C ASP A 161 -41.59 -8.51 28.72
N ALA A 162 -42.88 -8.24 28.89
CA ALA A 162 -43.81 -9.08 29.65
C ALA A 162 -43.91 -10.51 29.08
N GLN A 163 -43.84 -10.65 27.75
CA GLN A 163 -43.87 -11.95 27.07
C GLN A 163 -42.62 -12.81 27.36
N GLN A 164 -41.50 -12.19 27.75
CA GLN A 164 -40.26 -12.91 28.06
C GLN A 164 -40.28 -13.58 29.44
N ASN A 165 -41.18 -13.18 30.35
CA ASN A 165 -41.23 -13.67 31.72
C ASN A 165 -41.37 -15.20 31.78
N GLU A 166 -42.38 -15.72 31.08
CA GLU A 166 -42.64 -17.15 31.03
C GLU A 166 -41.54 -17.92 30.30
N MET A 167 -40.90 -17.30 29.30
CA MET A 167 -39.81 -17.94 28.58
C MET A 167 -38.57 -18.10 29.45
N THR A 168 -38.21 -17.08 30.24
CA THR A 168 -37.06 -17.13 31.16
C THR A 168 -37.25 -18.24 32.19
N VAL A 169 -38.41 -18.29 32.83
CA VAL A 169 -38.71 -19.28 33.87
C VAL A 169 -38.86 -20.69 33.28
N LYS A 170 -39.66 -20.88 32.22
CA LYS A 170 -39.96 -22.21 31.69
C LYS A 170 -38.80 -22.85 30.90
N ARG A 171 -37.99 -22.04 30.21
CA ARG A 171 -36.94 -22.57 29.31
C ARG A 171 -35.53 -22.46 29.87
N TYR A 172 -35.27 -21.43 30.67
CA TYR A 172 -33.91 -21.13 31.12
C TYR A 172 -33.70 -21.35 32.61
N MET A 173 -34.71 -21.61 33.42
CA MET A 173 -34.53 -21.99 34.84
C MET A 173 -34.13 -23.47 34.95
N SER A 174 -33.21 -23.77 35.86
CA SER A 174 -32.74 -25.12 36.16
C SER A 174 -32.92 -25.41 37.65
N LYS A 175 -32.86 -26.69 38.04
CA LYS A 175 -33.02 -27.10 39.44
C LYS A 175 -31.97 -26.42 40.33
N GLY A 176 -32.44 -25.74 41.38
CA GLY A 176 -31.60 -24.97 42.30
C GLY A 176 -31.48 -23.47 41.98
N ASP A 177 -32.01 -23.01 40.84
CA ASP A 177 -32.19 -21.58 40.57
C ASP A 177 -33.35 -21.01 41.38
N LEU A 178 -33.30 -19.69 41.65
CA LEU A 178 -34.34 -18.99 42.40
C LEU A 178 -35.09 -18.02 41.48
N GLU A 179 -36.41 -18.04 41.56
CA GLU A 179 -37.26 -17.00 40.99
C GLU A 179 -37.69 -16.03 42.09
N VAL A 180 -37.54 -14.75 41.79
CA VAL A 180 -37.96 -13.62 42.60
C VAL A 180 -39.19 -13.01 41.94
N CYS A 181 -40.35 -13.11 42.58
CA CYS A 181 -41.60 -12.60 42.05
C CYS A 181 -42.27 -11.67 43.09
N PRO A 182 -42.71 -10.46 42.69
CA PRO A 182 -43.50 -9.60 43.57
C PRO A 182 -44.85 -10.23 43.84
N CYS A 183 -45.43 -9.95 45.01
CA CYS A 183 -46.77 -10.42 45.41
C CYS A 183 -47.92 -9.88 44.51
N ARG A 184 -47.64 -9.17 43.41
CA ARG A 184 -48.63 -8.51 42.56
C ARG A 184 -48.68 -9.10 41.15
N SER A 185 -49.88 -9.48 40.73
CA SER A 185 -50.17 -9.96 39.38
C SER A 185 -49.72 -8.93 38.33
N GLY A 186 -48.81 -9.33 37.45
CA GLY A 186 -48.26 -8.51 36.35
C GLY A 186 -46.83 -7.99 36.54
N ALA A 187 -46.25 -8.08 37.73
CA ALA A 187 -44.94 -7.52 38.01
C ALA A 187 -43.78 -8.34 37.38
N SER A 188 -42.60 -7.73 37.26
CA SER A 188 -41.35 -8.35 36.73
C SER A 188 -40.96 -9.56 37.57
N SER A 189 -40.76 -10.73 36.98
CA SER A 189 -40.01 -11.80 37.65
C SER A 189 -38.54 -11.67 37.30
N THR A 190 -37.68 -11.81 38.30
CA THR A 190 -36.22 -11.88 38.14
C THR A 190 -35.74 -13.29 38.48
N VAL A 191 -34.87 -13.86 37.67
CA VAL A 191 -34.30 -15.20 37.89
C VAL A 191 -32.84 -15.05 38.31
N ILE A 192 -32.48 -15.68 39.42
CA ILE A 192 -31.10 -15.77 39.90
C ILE A 192 -30.56 -17.15 39.57
N LYS A 193 -29.53 -17.19 38.73
CA LYS A 193 -28.84 -18.42 38.34
C LYS A 193 -27.88 -18.87 39.43
N ASN A 194 -28.21 -20.00 40.04
CA ASN A 194 -27.37 -20.62 41.06
C ASN A 194 -26.40 -21.61 40.43
N HIS A 195 -25.15 -21.19 40.31
CA HIS A 195 -24.07 -22.06 39.84
C HIS A 195 -23.55 -23.02 40.93
N ARG A 196 -24.10 -22.95 42.16
CA ARG A 196 -23.74 -23.80 43.31
C ARG A 196 -25.01 -24.35 43.99
N PRO A 197 -25.56 -25.46 43.50
CA PRO A 197 -26.82 -26.00 44.03
C PRO A 197 -26.74 -26.47 45.50
N GLU A 198 -25.54 -26.70 46.02
CA GLU A 198 -25.31 -27.11 47.43
C GLU A 198 -25.35 -25.95 48.43
N GLN A 199 -25.26 -24.70 47.97
CA GLN A 199 -25.23 -23.51 48.84
C GLN A 199 -26.45 -22.62 48.59
N PRO A 200 -27.11 -22.13 49.66
CA PRO A 200 -28.16 -21.14 49.50
C PRO A 200 -27.58 -19.85 48.93
N VAL A 201 -28.35 -19.16 48.09
CA VAL A 201 -27.93 -17.87 47.51
C VAL A 201 -27.74 -16.85 48.65
N PRO A 202 -26.62 -16.11 48.69
CA PRO A 202 -26.37 -15.11 49.72
C PRO A 202 -27.46 -14.04 49.75
N PRO A 203 -27.85 -13.53 50.94
CA PRO A 203 -28.90 -12.53 51.09
C PRO A 203 -28.60 -11.23 50.32
N LEU A 204 -27.32 -10.89 50.13
CA LEU A 204 -26.92 -9.73 49.34
C LEU A 204 -27.28 -9.85 47.84
N THR A 205 -27.10 -11.03 47.25
CA THR A 205 -27.51 -11.29 45.86
C THR A 205 -29.02 -11.38 45.74
N LEU A 206 -29.66 -11.88 46.78
CA LEU A 206 -31.11 -11.90 46.93
C LEU A 206 -31.67 -10.47 46.84
N ASN A 207 -31.19 -9.56 47.69
CA ASN A 207 -31.59 -8.15 47.73
C ASN A 207 -31.31 -7.41 46.40
N GLN A 208 -30.22 -7.76 45.71
CA GLN A 208 -29.92 -7.22 44.38
C GLN A 208 -30.96 -7.66 43.32
N GLY A 209 -31.44 -8.89 43.44
CA GLY A 209 -32.56 -9.40 42.65
C GLY A 209 -33.87 -8.69 42.97
N GLU A 210 -34.18 -8.47 44.25
CA GLU A 210 -35.36 -7.70 44.69
C GLU A 210 -35.36 -6.29 44.10
N TYR A 211 -34.22 -5.59 44.21
CA TYR A 211 -34.09 -4.22 43.70
C TYR A 211 -34.42 -4.11 42.20
N LEU A 212 -33.91 -5.04 41.38
CA LEU A 212 -34.23 -5.08 39.94
C LEU A 212 -35.69 -5.43 39.64
N THR A 213 -36.31 -6.20 40.54
CA THR A 213 -37.69 -6.63 40.41
C THR A 213 -38.63 -5.45 40.65
N ASP A 214 -38.26 -4.55 41.58
CA ASP A 214 -38.99 -3.35 41.96
C ASP A 214 -38.78 -2.14 41.03
N GLU A 215 -37.70 -2.10 40.23
CA GLU A 215 -37.49 -1.09 39.17
C GLU A 215 -38.49 -1.19 37.99
N GLY A 216 -39.36 -2.21 37.97
CA GLY A 216 -40.52 -2.27 37.08
C GLY A 216 -41.59 -1.23 37.41
N GLU A 217 -42.76 -1.28 36.73
CA GLU A 217 -43.88 -0.32 36.81
C GLU A 217 -44.27 0.19 38.23
N VAL A 218 -43.92 -0.57 39.27
CA VAL A 218 -44.11 -0.23 40.69
C VAL A 218 -43.33 1.02 41.12
N TRP A 219 -42.08 1.20 40.68
CA TRP A 219 -41.26 2.39 41.01
C TRP A 219 -41.82 3.67 40.40
N GLN A 220 -42.33 3.59 39.16
CA GLN A 220 -42.97 4.72 38.48
C GLN A 220 -44.30 5.14 39.14
N SER A 221 -44.95 4.23 39.87
CA SER A 221 -46.22 4.50 40.55
C SER A 221 -46.07 5.16 41.94
N GLY A 222 -44.84 5.42 42.40
CA GLY A 222 -44.55 6.10 43.66
C GLY A 222 -44.97 5.35 44.94
N ARG A 223 -45.32 4.06 44.81
CA ARG A 223 -45.74 3.19 45.92
C ARG A 223 -44.71 2.11 46.16
N GLY A 224 -43.56 2.51 46.71
CA GLY A 224 -42.54 1.59 47.20
C GLY A 224 -42.92 1.07 48.59
N GLU A 225 -43.86 0.14 48.67
CA GLU A 225 -43.96 -0.72 49.85
C GLU A 225 -43.13 -1.97 49.57
N PHE A 226 -42.13 -2.25 50.42
CA PHE A 226 -41.39 -3.52 50.44
C PHE A 226 -42.33 -4.64 50.86
N GLY A 227 -43.22 -5.05 49.94
CA GLY A 227 -44.14 -6.15 50.12
C GLY A 227 -43.41 -7.48 50.11
N TRP A 228 -43.87 -8.40 50.94
CA TRP A 228 -43.38 -9.78 51.04
C TRP A 228 -43.06 -10.40 49.68
N LEU A 229 -41.77 -10.63 49.41
CA LEU A 229 -41.28 -11.38 48.26
C LEU A 229 -41.29 -12.88 48.57
N TYR A 230 -41.81 -13.67 47.64
CA TYR A 230 -41.77 -15.14 47.72
C TYR A 230 -40.64 -15.67 46.84
N TRP A 231 -39.89 -16.63 47.38
CA TRP A 231 -38.87 -17.38 46.67
C TRP A 231 -39.44 -18.74 46.32
N LEU A 232 -39.65 -19.00 45.04
CA LEU A 232 -39.99 -20.33 44.57
C LEU A 232 -38.72 -20.99 44.03
N GLY A 233 -38.33 -22.11 44.64
CA GLY A 233 -37.31 -22.98 44.08
C GLY A 233 -37.88 -23.78 42.93
N ALA A 234 -37.11 -23.94 41.84
CA ALA A 234 -37.48 -24.87 40.77
C ALA A 234 -37.49 -26.32 41.30
N LEU A 235 -38.62 -27.00 41.17
CA LEU A 235 -38.82 -28.45 41.47
C LEU A 235 -38.01 -29.37 40.52
#